data_AF-A0A1Y1N412-F1
#
_entry.id   AF-A0A1Y1N412-F1
#
_cell.length_a   1.000
_cell.length_b   1.000
_cell.length_c   1.000
_cell.angle_alpha   90.00
_cell.angle_beta   90.00
_cell.angle_gamma   90.00
#
_symmetry.space_group_name_H-M   'P 1'
#
loop_
_entity.id
_entity.type
_entity.pdbx_description
1 polymer ?
#
loop_
_entity_poly.entity_id
_entity_poly.type
_entity_poly.pdbx_seq_one_letter_code
_entity_poly.pdbx_strand_id
1 'polypeptide(L)'
;MICYVFFSIEVVVFLCLFAVPESPHWLISFRRNREGAARSLRWLYRDAKIFDDEHRRLSSTLLKSDSEDHFKLFHIDTYKSPIVYKPLIILSVLFVIQQLTGAYVIIFYAIDIFRKVYRNIEGDHEEYFALVLLGVIRFVTAVVASIVS
;
A
#
# COMPACT_ATOMS: atom_id res chain seq x y z
N MET A 1 -10.32 -4.39 -26.76
CA MET A 1 -8.84 -4.25 -26.76
C MET A 1 -8.33 -3.81 -25.39
N ILE A 2 -8.81 -2.69 -24.84
CA ILE A 2 -8.36 -2.15 -23.54
C ILE A 2 -8.56 -3.13 -22.35
N CYS A 3 -9.70 -3.81 -22.26
CA CYS A 3 -9.96 -4.76 -21.17
C CYS A 3 -8.97 -5.94 -21.15
N TYR A 4 -8.52 -6.41 -22.32
CA TYR A 4 -7.54 -7.48 -22.42
C TYR A 4 -6.15 -7.03 -21.94
N VAL A 5 -5.78 -5.77 -22.18
CA VAL A 5 -4.53 -5.19 -21.68
C VAL A 5 -4.56 -5.13 -20.15
N PHE A 6 -5.61 -4.59 -19.55
CA PHE A 6 -5.74 -4.56 -18.09
C PHE A 6 -5.73 -5.96 -17.49
N PHE A 7 -6.51 -6.89 -18.04
CA PHE A 7 -6.53 -8.27 -17.56
C PHE A 7 -5.15 -8.94 -17.66
N SER A 8 -4.41 -8.71 -18.75
CA SER A 8 -3.05 -9.25 -18.90
C SER A 8 -2.08 -8.71 -17.84
N ILE A 9 -2.18 -7.42 -17.49
CA ILE A 9 -1.35 -6.81 -16.44
C ILE A 9 -1.68 -7.43 -15.08
N GLU A 10 -2.97 -7.57 -14.75
CA GLU A 10 -3.40 -8.18 -13.48
C GLU A 10 -2.92 -9.63 -13.36
N VAL A 11 -2.99 -10.41 -14.44
CA VAL A 11 -2.48 -11.79 -14.46
C VAL A 11 -0.97 -11.82 -14.25
N VAL A 12 -0.21 -10.93 -14.88
CA VAL A 12 1.25 -10.85 -14.67
C VAL A 12 1.57 -10.47 -13.22
N VAL A 13 0.90 -9.47 -12.65
CA VAL A 13 1.08 -9.07 -11.25
C VAL A 13 0.74 -10.21 -10.31
N PHE A 14 -0.37 -10.91 -10.55
CA PHE A 14 -0.77 -12.08 -9.77
C PHE A 14 0.26 -13.21 -9.83
N LEU A 15 0.82 -13.49 -11.01
CA LEU A 15 1.90 -14.47 -11.16
C LEU A 15 3.19 -14.03 -10.44
N CYS A 16 3.53 -12.75 -10.49
CA CYS A 16 4.68 -12.20 -9.76
C CYS A 16 4.54 -12.32 -8.24
N LEU A 17 3.31 -12.23 -7.69
CA LEU A 17 3.09 -12.40 -6.25
C LEU A 17 3.54 -13.77 -5.73
N PHE A 18 3.49 -14.83 -6.54
CA PHE A 18 4.01 -16.15 -6.14
C PHE A 18 5.53 -16.20 -6.00
N ALA A 19 6.26 -15.28 -6.64
CA ALA A 19 7.72 -15.18 -6.54
C ALA A 19 8.17 -14.36 -5.32
N VAL A 20 7.28 -13.56 -4.72
CA VAL A 20 7.59 -12.74 -3.55
C VAL A 20 7.53 -13.63 -2.30
N PRO A 21 8.62 -13.70 -1.51
CA PRO A 21 8.60 -14.50 -0.29
C PRO A 21 7.63 -13.91 0.73
N GLU A 22 7.03 -14.77 1.54
CA GLU A 22 6.14 -14.35 2.61
C GLU A 22 6.84 -13.44 3.63
N SER A 23 6.06 -12.56 4.27
CA SER A 23 6.57 -11.59 5.23
C SER A 23 7.35 -12.28 6.37
N PRO A 24 8.59 -11.83 6.67
CA PRO A 24 9.43 -12.45 7.71
C PRO A 24 8.77 -12.40 9.09
N HIS A 25 8.00 -11.34 9.37
CA HIS A 25 7.23 -11.22 10.62
C HIS A 25 6.12 -12.29 10.71
N TRP A 26 5.44 -12.58 9.60
CA TRP A 26 4.41 -13.61 9.56
C TRP A 26 4.99 -15.02 9.76
N LEU A 27 6.10 -15.33 9.09
CA LEU A 27 6.79 -16.62 9.21
C LEU A 27 7.28 -16.90 10.63
N ILE A 28 7.68 -15.86 11.35
CA ILE A 28 8.12 -15.94 12.74
C ILE A 28 6.95 -16.09 13.70
N SER A 29 5.95 -15.20 13.62
CA SER A 29 4.87 -15.16 14.60
C SER A 29 3.84 -16.28 14.41
N PHE A 30 3.51 -16.65 13.17
CA PHE A 30 2.46 -17.63 12.88
C PHE A 30 2.99 -19.04 12.58
N ARG A 31 4.11 -19.15 11.85
CA ARG A 31 4.67 -20.46 11.46
C ARG A 31 5.82 -20.93 12.35
N ARG A 32 6.31 -20.09 13.27
CA ARG A 32 7.50 -20.33 14.10
C ARG A 32 8.72 -20.79 13.28
N ASN A 33 8.77 -20.43 11.99
CA ASN A 33 9.79 -20.88 11.05
C ASN A 33 10.90 -19.83 10.95
N ARG A 34 11.86 -19.90 11.88
CA ARG A 34 12.97 -18.95 11.98
C ARG A 34 13.86 -18.96 10.73
N GLU A 35 14.07 -20.12 10.13
CA GLU A 35 14.90 -20.25 8.92
C GLU A 35 14.21 -19.64 7.69
N GLY A 36 12.91 -19.87 7.53
CA GLY A 36 12.11 -19.27 6.47
C GLY A 36 12.14 -17.75 6.56
N ALA A 37 12.00 -17.19 7.76
CA ALA A 37 12.03 -15.76 7.96
C ALA A 37 13.42 -15.15 7.71
N ALA A 38 14.50 -15.82 8.09
CA ALA A 38 15.85 -15.39 7.73
C ALA A 38 16.05 -15.39 6.20
N ARG A 39 15.52 -16.38 5.48
CA ARG A 39 15.54 -16.41 4.01
C ARG A 39 14.74 -15.26 3.40
N SER A 40 13.52 -15.00 3.87
CA SER A 40 12.71 -13.86 3.41
C SER A 40 13.38 -12.52 3.71
N LEU A 41 13.98 -12.37 4.90
CA LEU A 41 14.67 -11.15 5.31
C LEU A 41 15.93 -10.91 4.47
N ARG A 42 16.66 -11.96 4.10
CA ARG A 42 17.82 -11.90 3.20
C ARG A 42 17.44 -11.59 1.75
N TRP A 43 16.25 -12.01 1.31
CA TRP A 43 15.72 -11.60 0.01
C TRP A 43 15.33 -10.11 0.01
N LEU A 44 14.74 -9.62 1.11
CA LEU A 44 14.32 -8.23 1.26
C LEU A 44 15.50 -7.26 1.44
N TYR A 45 16.46 -7.62 2.28
CA TYR A 45 17.66 -6.82 2.55
C TYR A 45 18.88 -7.43 1.88
N ARG A 46 19.36 -6.76 0.82
CA ARG A 46 20.58 -7.17 0.11
C ARG A 46 21.86 -6.83 0.88
N ASP A 47 21.79 -5.91 1.85
CA ASP A 47 22.90 -5.52 2.71
C ASP A 47 22.96 -6.39 3.98
N ALA A 48 24.10 -7.04 4.19
CA ALA A 48 24.34 -7.95 5.30
C ALA A 48 24.31 -7.24 6.67
N LYS A 49 24.65 -5.95 6.74
CA LYS A 49 24.61 -5.21 8.02
C LYS A 49 23.18 -4.93 8.49
N ILE A 50 22.29 -4.60 7.54
CA ILE A 50 20.87 -4.34 7.83
C ILE A 50 20.17 -5.66 8.18
N PHE A 51 20.55 -6.75 7.50
CA PHE A 51 20.10 -8.09 7.84
C PHE A 51 20.43 -8.48 9.29
N ASP A 52 21.68 -8.29 9.74
CA ASP A 52 22.08 -8.68 11.09
C ASP A 52 21.42 -7.84 12.19
N ASP A 53 21.24 -6.52 11.97
CA ASP A 53 20.56 -5.65 12.94
C ASP A 53 19.08 -6.02 13.04
N GLU A 54 18.41 -6.22 11.90
CA GLU A 54 16.98 -6.54 11.86
C GLU A 54 16.71 -7.97 12.35
N HIS A 55 17.56 -8.94 11.99
CA HIS A 55 17.49 -10.30 12.52
C HIS A 55 17.65 -10.32 14.05
N ARG A 56 18.57 -9.51 14.59
CA ARG A 56 18.75 -9.36 16.03
C ARG A 56 17.53 -8.73 16.70
N ARG A 57 16.95 -7.68 16.12
CA ARG A 57 15.70 -7.06 16.61
C ARG A 57 14.55 -8.05 16.63
N LEU A 58 14.30 -8.75 15.52
CA LEU A 58 13.28 -9.79 15.44
C LEU A 58 13.50 -10.92 16.46
N SER A 59 14.74 -11.38 16.64
CA SER A 59 15.05 -12.40 17.65
C SER A 59 14.83 -11.92 19.09
N SER A 60 15.07 -10.64 19.38
CA SER A 60 14.82 -10.04 20.70
C SER A 60 13.33 -9.85 20.99
N THR A 61 12.53 -9.48 19.97
CA THR A 61 11.06 -9.40 20.07
C THR A 61 10.47 -10.79 20.28
N LEU A 62 11.05 -11.81 19.65
CA LEU A 62 10.65 -13.21 19.85
C LEU A 62 10.89 -13.71 21.27
N LEU A 63 12.04 -13.41 21.88
CA LEU A 63 12.33 -13.85 23.25
C LEU A 63 11.38 -13.21 24.28
N LYS A 64 10.93 -11.98 24.02
CA LYS A 64 9.90 -11.31 24.83
C LYS A 64 8.49 -11.88 24.57
N SER A 65 8.26 -12.36 23.35
CA SER A 65 6.98 -12.93 22.92
C SER A 65 6.83 -14.42 23.31
N ASP A 66 7.90 -15.19 23.48
CA ASP A 66 7.85 -16.58 23.97
C ASP A 66 7.49 -16.66 25.47
N SER A 67 7.68 -15.57 26.23
CA SER A 67 7.26 -15.46 27.63
C SER A 67 5.80 -15.03 27.82
N GLU A 68 5.13 -14.56 26.77
CA GLU A 68 3.72 -14.18 26.82
C GLU A 68 2.97 -14.98 25.77
N ASP A 69 2.06 -15.87 26.18
CA ASP A 69 1.12 -16.57 25.29
C ASP A 69 0.24 -15.55 24.52
N HIS A 70 0.78 -14.93 23.46
CA HIS A 70 0.08 -13.99 22.59
C HIS A 70 -0.93 -14.68 21.67
N PHE A 71 -1.15 -15.99 21.85
CA PHE A 71 -2.16 -16.79 21.16
C PHE A 71 -3.61 -16.44 21.55
N LYS A 72 -3.82 -15.44 22.41
CA LYS A 72 -5.14 -14.84 22.65
C LYS A 72 -5.44 -13.77 21.59
N LEU A 73 -5.37 -14.17 20.32
CA LEU A 73 -5.85 -13.40 19.18
C LEU A 73 -7.32 -12.98 19.43
N PHE A 74 -7.59 -11.68 19.35
CA PHE A 74 -8.90 -11.03 19.49
C PHE A 74 -9.52 -10.97 20.90
N HIS A 75 -8.83 -10.33 21.85
CA HIS A 75 -9.55 -9.66 22.92
C HIS A 75 -9.92 -8.25 22.44
N ILE A 76 -11.23 -7.94 22.44
CA ILE A 76 -11.76 -6.61 22.09
C ILE A 76 -11.09 -5.51 22.94
N ASP A 77 -10.61 -5.87 24.13
CA ASP A 77 -9.91 -4.97 25.04
C ASP A 77 -8.55 -4.48 24.51
N THR A 78 -7.90 -5.21 23.61
CA THR A 78 -6.66 -4.73 22.95
C THR A 78 -6.93 -3.50 22.08
N TYR A 79 -8.12 -3.38 21.47
CA TYR A 79 -8.51 -2.20 20.70
C TYR A 79 -8.78 -0.97 21.56
N LYS A 80 -9.08 -1.15 22.86
CA LYS A 80 -9.23 -0.04 23.81
C LYS A 80 -7.89 0.51 24.31
N SER A 81 -6.77 -0.15 24.00
CA SER A 81 -5.46 0.35 24.36
C SER A 81 -5.16 1.68 23.66
N PRO A 82 -4.66 2.71 24.38
CA PRO A 82 -4.27 4.00 23.79
C PRO A 82 -3.16 3.91 22.76
N ILE A 83 -2.45 2.80 22.71
CA ILE A 83 -1.45 2.51 21.68
C ILE A 83 -2.12 2.17 20.34
N VAL A 84 -3.33 1.59 20.35
CA VAL A 84 -4.02 1.11 19.14
C VAL A 84 -5.08 2.11 18.66
N TYR A 85 -5.94 2.62 19.54
CA TYR A 85 -7.04 3.48 19.08
C TYR A 85 -6.57 4.86 18.61
N LYS A 86 -5.49 5.41 19.18
CA LYS A 86 -4.96 6.72 18.78
C LYS A 86 -4.53 6.76 17.30
N PRO A 87 -3.62 5.88 16.82
CA PRO A 87 -3.27 5.84 15.41
C PRO A 87 -4.47 5.46 14.54
N LEU A 88 -5.37 4.58 15.02
CA LEU A 88 -6.56 4.19 14.27
C LEU A 88 -7.50 5.38 14.01
N ILE A 89 -7.77 6.22 15.02
CA ILE A 89 -8.58 7.43 14.86
C ILE A 89 -7.89 8.43 13.92
N ILE A 90 -6.58 8.64 14.07
CA ILE A 90 -5.83 9.55 13.19
C ILE A 90 -5.93 9.07 11.73
N LEU A 91 -5.66 7.79 11.47
CA LEU A 91 -5.77 7.21 10.13
C LEU A 91 -7.20 7.28 9.59
N SER A 92 -8.20 7.03 10.44
CA SER A 92 -9.61 7.11 10.04
C SER A 92 -10.00 8.53 9.64
N VAL A 93 -9.63 9.53 10.44
CA VAL A 93 -9.88 10.94 10.15
C VAL A 93 -9.14 11.36 8.88
N LEU A 94 -7.87 10.95 8.72
CA LEU A 94 -7.10 11.20 7.49
C LEU A 94 -7.77 10.59 6.26
N PHE A 95 -8.26 9.35 6.34
CA PHE A 95 -8.98 8.73 5.24
C PHE A 95 -10.30 9.43 4.94
N VAL A 96 -11.07 9.84 5.95
CA VAL A 96 -12.31 10.60 5.72
C VAL A 96 -12.00 11.92 5.02
N ILE A 97 -11.03 12.69 5.52
CA ILE A 97 -10.60 13.94 4.89
C ILE A 97 -10.14 13.68 3.45
N GLN A 98 -9.34 12.62 3.22
CA GLN A 98 -8.88 12.22 1.89
C GLN A 98 -10.04 11.93 0.94
N GLN A 99 -11.10 11.23 1.38
CA GLN A 99 -12.28 10.97 0.57
C GLN A 99 -13.09 12.24 0.29
N LEU A 100 -13.19 13.15 1.29
CA LEU A 100 -13.91 14.43 1.17
C LEU A 100 -13.22 15.45 0.25
N THR A 101 -11.95 15.26 -0.12
CA THR A 101 -11.28 16.09 -1.13
C THR A 101 -11.98 16.09 -2.49
N GLY A 102 -12.89 15.13 -2.74
CA GLY A 102 -13.63 15.03 -3.99
C GLY A 102 -12.78 14.54 -5.15
N ALA A 103 -11.58 14.00 -4.90
CA ALA A 103 -10.71 13.47 -5.95
C ALA A 103 -11.43 12.45 -6.87
N TYR A 104 -12.26 11.57 -6.29
CA TYR A 104 -13.06 10.61 -7.05
C TYR A 104 -14.15 11.27 -7.90
N VAL A 105 -14.77 12.35 -7.40
CA VAL A 105 -15.76 13.13 -8.16
C VAL A 105 -15.09 13.75 -9.39
N ILE A 106 -13.88 14.29 -9.24
CA ILE A 106 -13.10 14.85 -10.35
C ILE A 106 -12.76 13.76 -11.38
N ILE A 107 -12.35 12.57 -10.96
CA ILE A 107 -12.03 11.47 -11.88
C ILE A 107 -13.28 10.99 -12.63
N PHE A 108 -14.39 10.80 -11.94
CA PHE A 108 -15.61 10.26 -12.53
C PHE A 108 -16.27 11.26 -13.49
N TYR A 109 -16.34 12.52 -13.10
CA TYR A 109 -16.91 13.60 -13.92
C TYR A 109 -15.85 14.37 -14.70
N ALA A 110 -14.66 13.82 -14.89
CA ALA A 110 -13.55 14.49 -15.56
C ALA A 110 -14.00 15.03 -16.92
N ILE A 111 -14.61 14.17 -17.74
CA ILE A 111 -15.09 14.52 -19.09
C ILE A 111 -16.11 15.67 -19.01
N ASP A 112 -17.10 15.60 -18.12
CA ASP A 112 -18.16 16.61 -18.01
C ASP A 112 -17.64 17.95 -17.49
N ILE A 113 -16.70 17.93 -16.54
CA ILE A 113 -16.02 19.12 -16.03
C ILE A 113 -15.20 19.75 -17.16
N PHE A 114 -14.41 18.97 -17.87
CA PHE A 114 -13.59 19.47 -18.96
C PHE A 114 -14.43 19.99 -20.12
N ARG A 115 -15.52 19.31 -20.53
CA ARG A 115 -16.48 19.84 -21.51
C ARG A 115 -17.02 21.21 -21.12
N LYS A 116 -17.34 21.42 -19.84
CA LYS A 116 -17.85 22.72 -19.33
C LYS A 116 -16.77 23.79 -19.29
N VAL A 117 -15.54 23.46 -18.92
CA VAL A 117 -14.42 24.40 -18.85
C VAL A 117 -13.95 24.80 -20.24
N TYR A 118 -13.77 23.83 -21.15
CA TYR A 118 -13.26 24.04 -22.50
C TYR A 118 -14.31 24.61 -23.48
N ARG A 119 -15.63 24.44 -23.26
CA ARG A 119 -16.63 25.19 -24.04
C ARG A 119 -16.52 26.71 -23.88
N ASN A 120 -15.93 27.20 -22.80
CA ASN A 120 -15.71 28.63 -22.56
C ASN A 120 -14.38 29.14 -23.14
N ILE A 121 -13.51 28.25 -23.65
CA ILE A 121 -12.21 28.56 -24.22
C ILE A 121 -12.25 28.03 -25.66
N GLU A 122 -12.55 28.90 -26.63
CA GLU A 122 -12.80 28.62 -28.05
C GLU A 122 -11.81 27.64 -28.73
N GLY A 123 -11.96 26.34 -28.48
CA GLY A 123 -11.11 25.30 -29.04
C GLY A 123 -11.78 23.95 -28.89
N ASP A 124 -12.26 23.42 -30.00
CA ASP A 124 -12.86 22.09 -30.15
C ASP A 124 -11.77 21.01 -30.01
N HIS A 125 -11.15 20.93 -28.84
CA HIS A 125 -10.10 19.96 -28.56
C HIS A 125 -10.70 18.67 -28.02
N GLU A 126 -10.23 17.55 -28.57
CA GLU A 126 -10.70 16.20 -28.28
C GLU A 126 -10.79 15.93 -26.77
N GLU A 127 -12.01 15.66 -26.29
CA GLU A 127 -12.36 15.44 -24.89
C GLU A 127 -11.49 14.36 -24.19
N TYR A 128 -10.92 13.46 -25.00
CA TYR A 128 -10.01 12.41 -24.57
C TYR A 128 -8.61 12.91 -24.15
N PHE A 129 -8.14 14.05 -24.68
CA PHE A 129 -6.85 14.62 -24.31
C PHE A 129 -6.80 15.00 -22.81
N ALA A 130 -7.91 15.46 -22.26
CA ALA A 130 -8.00 15.84 -20.86
C ALA A 130 -7.90 14.63 -19.90
N LEU A 131 -8.44 13.48 -20.31
CA LEU A 131 -8.29 12.23 -19.55
C LEU A 131 -6.85 11.73 -19.56
N VAL A 132 -6.16 11.87 -20.70
CA VAL A 132 -4.73 11.53 -20.81
C VAL A 132 -3.91 12.43 -19.90
N LEU A 133 -4.15 13.75 -19.92
CA LEU A 133 -3.47 14.70 -19.05
C LEU A 133 -3.68 14.39 -17.55
N LEU A 134 -4.93 14.07 -17.15
CA LEU A 134 -5.23 13.65 -15.77
C LEU A 134 -4.46 12.38 -15.40
N GLY A 135 -4.38 11.41 -16.30
CA GLY A 135 -3.60 10.18 -16.12
C GLY A 135 -2.10 10.47 -15.91
N VAL A 136 -1.52 11.37 -16.72
CA VAL A 136 -0.12 11.78 -16.62
C VAL A 136 0.15 12.47 -15.28
N ILE A 137 -0.69 13.40 -14.86
CA ILE A 137 -0.55 14.08 -13.56
C ILE A 137 -0.55 13.06 -12.42
N ARG A 138 -1.51 12.12 -12.42
CA ARG A 138 -1.57 11.06 -11.41
C ARG A 138 -0.33 10.18 -11.42
N PHE A 139 0.14 9.80 -12.60
CA PHE A 139 1.36 8.99 -12.73
C PHE A 139 2.58 9.71 -12.15
N VAL A 140 2.81 10.98 -12.51
CA VAL A 140 3.92 11.78 -11.99
C VAL A 140 3.83 11.92 -10.47
N THR A 141 2.65 12.22 -9.93
CA THR A 141 2.47 12.31 -8.47
C THR A 141 2.76 10.99 -7.76
N ALA A 142 2.43 9.85 -8.37
CA ALA A 142 2.70 8.53 -7.80
C ALA A 142 4.20 8.22 -7.80
N VAL A 143 4.93 8.58 -8.86
CA VAL A 143 6.38 8.45 -8.93
C VAL A 143 7.06 9.30 -7.86
N VAL A 144 6.65 10.58 -7.72
CA VAL A 144 7.19 11.46 -6.68
C VAL A 144 6.90 10.89 -5.29
N ALA A 145 5.68 10.42 -5.03
CA ALA A 145 5.33 9.79 -3.76
C ALA A 145 6.17 8.54 -3.48
N SER A 146 6.45 7.71 -4.49
CA SER A 146 7.31 6.53 -4.35
C SER A 146 8.77 6.85 -4.09
N ILE A 147 9.25 8.04 -4.48
CA ILE A 147 10.63 8.49 -4.21
C ILE A 147 10.73 9.07 -2.79
N VAL A 148 9.66 9.70 -2.31
CA VAL A 148 9.58 10.30 -0.98
C VAL A 148 9.34 9.25 0.12
N SER A 149 8.63 8.17 -0.21
CA SER A 149 8.30 7.06 0.71
C SER A 149 9.46 6.10 0.94
#